data_AF-A0A141FDH6-F1
#
_entry.id   AF-A0A141FDH6-F1
#
_cell.length_a   1.000
_cell.length_b   1.000
_cell.length_c   1.000
_cell.angle_alpha   90.00
_cell.angle_beta   90.00
_cell.angle_gamma   90.00
#
_symmetry.space_group_name_H-M   'P 1'
#
loop_
_entity.id
_entity.type
_entity.pdbx_description
1 polymer ?
#
loop_
_entity_poly.entity_id
_entity_poly.type
_entity_poly.pdbx_seq_one_letter_code
_entity_poly.pdbx_strand_id
1 'polypeptide(L)'
;LIGSPPGYIGYSEGGQLTEQVYKKPYTIILFDEIEKAHPDIYNIMLQILDEGRLTDTSGKLIDFTNTIILLTSNLGCPKNYDIYLKNKNYLSNFDLEQINKNIKLNINNYFKPELLNRLTNILIFNPLNINNLLLIFDKFIQELKFKLNLNKININIYINNKIKYILTKISYNPLYG
;
A
#
# COMPACT_ATOMS: atom_id res chain seq x y z
N LEU A 1 -3.60 -15.54 -10.59
CA LEU A 1 -4.79 -14.91 -9.95
C LEU A 1 -6.02 -15.80 -10.04
N ILE A 2 -6.44 -16.20 -11.26
CA ILE A 2 -7.71 -16.91 -11.50
C ILE A 2 -7.53 -18.42 -11.73
N GLY A 3 -6.32 -18.85 -12.11
CA GLY A 3 -5.99 -20.25 -12.43
C GLY A 3 -5.56 -20.37 -13.89
N SER A 4 -5.11 -21.56 -14.29
CA SER A 4 -4.80 -21.86 -15.70
C SER A 4 -6.09 -22.25 -16.44
N PRO A 5 -6.20 -21.97 -17.76
CA PRO A 5 -7.32 -22.44 -18.57
C PRO A 5 -7.32 -23.97 -18.77
N PRO A 6 -8.45 -24.58 -19.21
CA PRO A 6 -8.53 -26.00 -19.48
C PRO A 6 -7.43 -26.47 -20.45
N GLY A 7 -6.68 -27.50 -20.06
CA GLY A 7 -5.61 -28.09 -20.88
C GLY A 7 -4.18 -27.63 -20.55
N TYR A 8 -3.99 -26.75 -19.56
CA TYR A 8 -2.68 -26.32 -19.09
C TYR A 8 -2.32 -26.88 -17.70
N ILE A 9 -1.02 -27.01 -17.40
CA ILE A 9 -0.52 -27.38 -16.06
C ILE A 9 -1.04 -26.34 -15.04
N GLY A 10 -1.62 -26.82 -13.93
CA GLY A 10 -2.28 -25.96 -12.93
C GLY A 10 -3.78 -25.71 -13.16
N TYR A 11 -4.42 -26.41 -14.13
CA TYR A 11 -5.87 -26.31 -14.37
C TYR A 11 -6.73 -26.78 -13.18
N SER A 12 -6.27 -27.78 -12.43
CA SER A 12 -6.99 -28.33 -11.26
C SER A 12 -6.77 -27.53 -9.98
N GLU A 13 -5.83 -26.58 -9.99
CA GLU A 13 -5.60 -25.66 -8.87
C GLU A 13 -6.43 -24.41 -9.14
N GLY A 14 -7.44 -24.16 -8.29
CA GLY A 14 -8.17 -22.90 -8.34
C GLY A 14 -7.19 -21.72 -8.26
N GLY A 15 -7.56 -20.58 -8.84
CA GLY A 15 -6.69 -19.42 -8.80
C GLY A 15 -6.29 -18.99 -7.38
N GLN A 16 -5.05 -18.54 -7.25
CA GLN A 16 -4.49 -18.11 -5.96
C GLN A 16 -5.32 -17.04 -5.24
N LEU A 17 -5.99 -16.15 -5.99
CA LEU A 17 -6.90 -15.13 -5.43
C LEU A 17 -8.28 -15.74 -5.14
N THR A 18 -8.82 -16.42 -6.15
CA THR A 18 -10.18 -16.97 -6.18
C THR A 18 -10.41 -18.02 -5.08
N GLU A 19 -9.43 -18.90 -4.84
CA GLU A 19 -9.48 -19.87 -3.75
C GLU A 19 -9.45 -19.23 -2.36
N GLN A 20 -8.60 -18.22 -2.16
CA GLN A 20 -8.44 -17.59 -0.85
C GLN A 20 -9.71 -16.88 -0.43
N VAL A 21 -10.33 -16.15 -1.35
CA VAL A 21 -11.61 -15.46 -1.12
C VAL A 21 -12.75 -16.47 -0.95
N TYR A 22 -12.76 -17.54 -1.74
CA TYR A 22 -13.76 -18.60 -1.55
C TYR A 22 -13.68 -19.26 -0.16
N LYS A 23 -12.47 -19.53 0.34
CA LYS A 23 -12.25 -20.11 1.67
C LYS A 23 -12.54 -19.12 2.80
N LYS A 24 -12.24 -17.83 2.59
CA LYS A 24 -12.37 -16.75 3.58
C LYS A 24 -12.93 -15.49 2.90
N PRO A 25 -14.26 -15.37 2.76
CA PRO A 25 -14.88 -14.24 2.06
C PRO A 25 -14.73 -12.91 2.80
N TYR A 26 -14.57 -12.94 4.14
CA TYR A 26 -14.27 -11.77 4.95
C TYR A 26 -12.76 -11.58 5.05
N THR A 27 -12.17 -10.93 4.04
CA THR A 27 -10.73 -10.74 3.98
C THR A 27 -10.35 -9.39 3.41
N ILE A 28 -9.10 -9.00 3.65
CA ILE A 28 -8.48 -7.83 3.02
C ILE A 28 -7.54 -8.35 1.92
N ILE A 29 -7.68 -7.78 0.72
CA ILE A 29 -6.86 -8.09 -0.44
C ILE A 29 -6.03 -6.86 -0.75
N LEU A 30 -4.71 -7.02 -0.82
CA LEU A 30 -3.77 -5.97 -1.18
C LEU A 30 -3.22 -6.24 -2.58
N PHE A 31 -3.41 -5.32 -3.50
CA PHE A 31 -2.69 -5.26 -4.76
C PHE A 31 -1.61 -4.20 -4.65
N ASP A 32 -0.36 -4.66 -4.70
CA ASP A 32 0.79 -3.77 -4.57
C ASP A 32 1.23 -3.25 -5.95
N GLU A 33 1.60 -1.97 -6.02
CA GLU A 33 2.12 -1.27 -7.20
C GLU A 33 1.31 -1.55 -8.48
N ILE A 34 0.01 -1.25 -8.44
CA ILE A 34 -0.93 -1.65 -9.50
C ILE A 34 -0.58 -1.05 -10.88
N GLU A 35 0.19 0.04 -10.95
CA GLU A 35 0.72 0.59 -12.20
C GLU A 35 1.76 -0.29 -12.91
N LYS A 36 2.27 -1.34 -12.25
CA LYS A 36 3.16 -2.33 -12.89
C LYS A 36 2.40 -3.53 -13.42
N ALA A 37 1.10 -3.63 -13.14
CA ALA A 37 0.27 -4.75 -13.56
C ALA A 37 0.09 -4.79 -15.09
N HIS A 38 0.02 -6.00 -15.65
CA HIS A 38 -0.29 -6.19 -17.06
C HIS A 38 -1.73 -5.70 -17.37
N PRO A 39 -2.01 -5.12 -18.56
CA PRO A 39 -3.33 -4.67 -18.97
C PRO A 39 -4.47 -5.67 -18.71
N ASP A 40 -4.22 -6.97 -18.83
CA ASP A 40 -5.24 -8.01 -18.62
C ASP A 40 -5.77 -8.06 -17.17
N ILE A 41 -4.96 -7.62 -16.20
CA ILE A 41 -5.37 -7.55 -14.78
C ILE A 41 -6.48 -6.52 -14.60
N TYR A 42 -6.52 -5.45 -15.41
CA TYR A 42 -7.56 -4.42 -15.29
C TYR A 42 -8.96 -4.95 -15.54
N ASN A 43 -9.15 -5.82 -16.54
CA ASN A 43 -10.46 -6.36 -16.85
C ASN A 43 -11.00 -7.20 -15.70
N ILE A 44 -10.12 -8.00 -15.08
CA ILE A 44 -10.43 -8.79 -13.89
C ILE A 44 -10.82 -7.88 -12.73
N MET A 45 -10.06 -6.79 -12.51
CA MET A 45 -10.36 -5.85 -11.44
C MET A 45 -11.67 -5.11 -11.64
N LEU A 46 -11.97 -4.67 -12.87
CA LEU A 46 -13.26 -4.06 -13.20
C LEU A 46 -14.40 -5.01 -12.89
N GLN A 47 -14.28 -6.29 -13.24
CA GLN A 47 -15.30 -7.28 -12.91
C GLN A 47 -15.51 -7.41 -11.40
N ILE A 48 -14.42 -7.52 -10.63
CA ILE A 48 -14.49 -7.63 -9.17
C ILE A 48 -15.10 -6.36 -8.55
N LEU A 49 -14.68 -5.17 -8.99
CA LEU A 49 -15.10 -3.89 -8.42
C LEU A 49 -16.54 -3.51 -8.85
N ASP A 50 -17.00 -3.95 -10.01
CA ASP A 50 -18.34 -3.67 -10.53
C ASP A 50 -19.38 -4.66 -10.01
N GLU A 51 -19.12 -5.95 -10.20
CA GLU A 51 -20.08 -7.02 -9.93
C GLU A 51 -19.94 -7.59 -8.51
N GLY A 52 -18.85 -7.26 -7.82
CA GLY A 52 -18.49 -7.91 -6.55
C GLY A 52 -18.26 -9.40 -6.71
N ARG A 53 -18.01 -9.89 -7.93
CA ARG A 53 -17.94 -11.31 -8.26
C ARG A 53 -16.86 -11.56 -9.30
N LEU A 54 -16.29 -12.77 -9.27
CA LEU A 54 -15.34 -13.23 -10.28
C LEU A 54 -15.57 -14.69 -10.58
N THR A 55 -15.64 -15.03 -11.86
CA THR A 55 -15.70 -16.43 -12.31
C THR A 55 -14.30 -16.92 -12.61
N ASP A 56 -13.92 -18.04 -12.03
CA ASP A 56 -12.60 -18.62 -12.29
C ASP A 56 -12.54 -19.45 -13.58
N THR A 57 -11.34 -19.92 -13.95
CA THR A 57 -11.14 -20.74 -15.16
C THR A 57 -11.77 -22.12 -15.08
N SER A 58 -12.15 -22.57 -13.88
CA SER A 58 -12.94 -23.79 -13.66
C SER A 58 -14.45 -23.54 -13.78
N GLY A 59 -14.88 -22.29 -13.96
CA GLY A 59 -16.28 -21.87 -14.04
C GLY A 59 -16.91 -21.58 -12.69
N LYS A 60 -16.12 -21.54 -11.61
CA LYS A 60 -16.61 -21.30 -10.25
C LYS A 60 -16.79 -19.80 -10.01
N LEU A 61 -18.00 -19.40 -9.62
CA LEU A 61 -18.31 -18.02 -9.26
C LEU A 61 -17.95 -17.76 -7.79
N ILE A 62 -17.20 -16.68 -7.55
CA ILE A 62 -16.71 -16.30 -6.24
C ILE A 62 -17.18 -14.90 -5.90
N ASP A 63 -17.60 -14.72 -4.65
CA ASP A 63 -18.19 -13.50 -4.14
C ASP A 63 -17.15 -12.67 -3.36
N PHE A 64 -16.99 -11.42 -3.77
CA PHE A 64 -16.08 -10.42 -3.21
C PHE A 64 -16.83 -9.32 -2.43
N THR A 65 -18.16 -9.40 -2.28
CA THR A 65 -18.99 -8.39 -1.60
C THR A 65 -18.56 -8.12 -0.15
N ASN A 66 -17.95 -9.11 0.52
CA ASN A 66 -17.45 -9.00 1.89
C ASN A 66 -15.91 -8.81 1.97
N THR A 67 -15.27 -8.49 0.85
CA THR A 67 -13.82 -8.27 0.78
C THR A 67 -13.48 -6.79 0.72
N ILE A 68 -12.45 -6.37 1.46
CA ILE A 68 -11.88 -5.04 1.33
C ILE A 68 -10.71 -5.13 0.37
N ILE A 69 -10.74 -4.35 -0.71
CA ILE A 69 -9.68 -4.30 -1.70
C ILE A 69 -8.88 -3.01 -1.50
N LEU A 70 -7.59 -3.17 -1.24
CA LEU A 70 -6.63 -2.08 -1.13
C LEU A 70 -5.67 -2.13 -2.31
N LEU A 71 -5.53 -1.01 -3.01
CA LEU A 71 -4.59 -0.83 -4.09
C LEU A 71 -3.53 0.16 -3.64
N THR A 72 -2.26 -0.15 -3.87
CA THR A 72 -1.16 0.82 -3.72
C THR A 72 -0.66 1.23 -5.09
N SER A 73 -0.17 2.46 -5.17
CA SER A 73 0.47 2.97 -6.38
C SER A 73 1.52 4.02 -6.01
N ASN A 74 2.64 4.00 -6.72
CA ASN A 74 3.70 5.00 -6.60
C ASN A 74 3.59 6.11 -7.67
N LEU A 75 2.48 6.16 -8.42
CA LEU A 75 2.29 7.14 -9.49
C LEU A 75 2.29 8.58 -8.98
N GLY A 76 3.04 9.43 -9.69
CA GLY A 76 3.14 10.86 -9.40
C GLY A 76 3.87 11.22 -8.11
N CYS A 77 4.38 10.22 -7.37
CA CYS A 77 5.25 10.46 -6.22
C CYS A 77 6.54 11.16 -6.67
N PRO A 78 6.99 12.22 -5.97
CA PRO A 78 8.23 12.91 -6.29
C PRO A 78 9.42 11.94 -6.24
N LYS A 79 10.21 11.87 -7.33
CA LYS A 79 11.48 11.12 -7.36
C LYS A 79 12.57 11.78 -6.51
N ASN A 80 12.40 13.07 -6.21
CA ASN A 80 13.26 13.84 -5.33
C ASN A 80 12.44 14.96 -4.67
N TYR A 81 12.65 15.17 -3.37
CA TYR A 81 12.04 16.27 -2.61
C TYR A 81 12.91 17.52 -2.56
N ASP A 82 14.14 17.51 -3.10
CA ASP A 82 15.08 18.64 -3.09
C ASP A 82 14.47 19.94 -3.64
N ILE A 83 13.60 19.84 -4.66
CA ILE A 83 12.90 20.99 -5.25
C ILE A 83 12.01 21.68 -4.22
N TYR A 84 11.33 20.90 -3.37
CA TYR A 84 10.41 21.39 -2.34
C TYR A 84 11.12 21.77 -1.03
N LEU A 85 12.29 21.16 -0.78
CA LEU A 85 13.10 21.40 0.41
C LEU A 85 14.23 22.42 0.18
N LYS A 86 14.32 23.02 -1.01
CA LYS A 86 15.32 24.04 -1.32
C LYS A 86 15.18 25.22 -0.35
N ASN A 87 16.12 25.34 0.58
CA ASN A 87 16.16 26.33 1.67
C ASN A 87 15.14 26.11 2.81
N LYS A 88 14.51 24.93 2.91
CA LYS A 88 13.57 24.59 3.99
C LYS A 88 13.83 23.18 4.52
N ASN A 89 13.72 23.01 5.84
CA ASN A 89 13.86 21.71 6.50
C ASN A 89 12.53 20.94 6.59
N TYR A 90 11.44 21.48 6.03
CA TYR A 90 10.11 20.90 6.09
C TYR A 90 9.30 21.28 4.84
N LEU A 91 8.34 20.43 4.48
CA LEU A 91 7.35 20.70 3.44
C LEU A 91 6.24 21.58 4.00
N SER A 92 6.00 22.72 3.36
CA SER A 92 4.88 23.59 3.73
C SER A 92 3.56 23.02 3.22
N ASN A 93 2.43 23.51 3.75
CA ASN A 93 1.10 23.11 3.29
C ASN A 93 0.94 23.36 1.77
N PHE A 94 1.52 24.44 1.25
CA PHE A 94 1.51 24.74 -0.18
C PHE A 94 2.28 23.70 -1.00
N ASP A 95 3.43 23.23 -0.50
CA ASP A 95 4.23 22.20 -1.17
C ASP A 95 3.47 20.87 -1.21
N LEU A 96 2.84 20.49 -0.10
CA LEU A 96 2.00 19.29 -0.01
C LEU A 96 0.80 19.37 -0.96
N GLU A 97 0.15 20.52 -1.07
CA GLU A 97 -0.95 20.73 -2.04
C GLU A 97 -0.48 20.56 -3.50
N GLN A 98 0.71 21.07 -3.84
CA GLN A 98 1.26 20.88 -5.18
C GLN A 98 1.58 19.41 -5.47
N ILE A 99 2.21 18.72 -4.51
CA ILE A 99 2.49 17.28 -4.63
C ILE A 99 1.20 16.49 -4.82
N ASN A 100 0.18 16.78 -4.01
CA ASN A 100 -1.13 16.13 -4.11
C ASN A 100 -1.82 16.38 -5.46
N LYS A 101 -1.72 17.61 -6.00
CA LYS A 101 -2.22 17.92 -7.35
C LYS A 101 -1.47 17.13 -8.42
N ASN A 102 -0.14 17.06 -8.33
CA ASN A 102 0.67 16.28 -9.26
C ASN A 102 0.34 14.78 -9.22
N ILE A 103 0.18 14.21 -8.03
CA ILE A 103 -0.23 12.81 -7.85
C ILE A 103 -1.59 12.57 -8.51
N LYS A 104 -2.60 13.39 -8.23
CA LYS A 104 -3.94 13.27 -8.85
C LYS A 104 -3.90 13.36 -10.36
N LEU A 105 -3.12 14.28 -10.92
CA LEU A 105 -2.97 14.41 -12.37
C LEU A 105 -2.37 13.14 -12.99
N ASN A 106 -1.32 12.57 -12.39
CA ASN A 106 -0.70 11.35 -12.89
C ASN A 106 -1.62 10.13 -12.76
N ILE A 107 -2.37 10.02 -11.66
CA ILE A 107 -3.40 8.97 -11.48
C ILE A 107 -4.45 9.06 -12.59
N ASN A 108 -4.98 10.25 -12.85
CA ASN A 108 -6.02 10.47 -13.88
C ASN A 108 -5.51 10.23 -15.31
N ASN A 109 -4.24 10.52 -15.57
CA ASN A 109 -3.65 10.30 -16.90
C ASN A 109 -3.30 8.83 -17.16
N TYR A 110 -2.93 8.09 -16.11
CA TYR A 110 -2.48 6.71 -16.24
C TYR A 110 -3.65 5.72 -16.17
N PHE A 111 -4.52 5.85 -15.16
CA PHE A 111 -5.65 4.94 -14.98
C PHE A 111 -6.85 5.39 -15.80
N LYS A 112 -7.54 4.41 -16.40
CA LYS A 112 -8.79 4.68 -17.10
C LYS A 112 -9.86 5.19 -16.12
N PRO A 113 -10.71 6.14 -16.53
CA PRO A 113 -11.82 6.63 -15.70
C PRO A 113 -12.74 5.51 -15.19
N GLU A 114 -12.90 4.45 -15.99
CA GLU A 114 -13.67 3.25 -15.67
C GLU A 114 -13.21 2.62 -14.34
N LEU A 115 -11.91 2.50 -14.11
CA LEU A 115 -11.38 1.96 -12.84
C LEU A 115 -11.56 2.96 -11.71
N LEU A 116 -11.19 4.22 -11.93
CA LEU A 116 -11.20 5.26 -10.91
C LEU A 116 -12.60 5.51 -10.34
N ASN A 117 -13.63 5.46 -11.20
CA ASN A 117 -15.02 5.64 -10.81
C ASN A 117 -15.59 4.49 -9.94
N ARG A 118 -14.87 3.37 -9.83
CA ARG A 118 -15.27 2.21 -9.02
C ARG A 118 -14.56 2.16 -7.68
N LEU A 119 -13.48 2.91 -7.53
CA LEU A 119 -12.81 3.07 -6.26
C LEU A 119 -13.67 3.95 -5.35
N THR A 120 -13.95 3.45 -4.15
CA THR A 120 -14.72 4.20 -3.15
C THR A 120 -13.98 5.48 -2.76
N ASN A 121 -12.68 5.36 -2.45
CA ASN A 121 -11.83 6.46 -2.03
C ASN A 121 -10.41 6.29 -2.58
N ILE A 122 -9.79 7.41 -2.95
CA ILE A 122 -8.36 7.48 -3.26
C ILE A 122 -7.68 8.26 -2.14
N LEU A 123 -6.80 7.58 -1.40
CA LEU A 123 -6.05 8.16 -0.29
C LEU A 123 -4.64 8.51 -0.75
N ILE A 124 -4.24 9.77 -0.56
CA ILE A 124 -2.89 10.23 -0.87
C ILE A 124 -2.12 10.34 0.44
N PHE A 125 -1.01 9.62 0.54
CA PHE A 125 -0.14 9.65 1.71
C PHE A 125 0.81 10.83 1.63
N ASN A 126 0.79 11.66 2.66
CA ASN A 126 1.79 12.71 2.82
C ASN A 126 3.13 12.10 3.25
N PRO A 127 4.26 12.68 2.81
CA PRO A 127 5.57 12.27 3.30
C PRO A 127 5.68 12.44 4.81
N LEU A 128 6.49 11.58 5.44
CA LEU A 128 6.64 11.57 6.90
C LEU A 128 7.33 12.86 7.36
N ASN A 129 6.76 13.51 8.37
CA ASN A 129 7.43 14.60 9.06
C ASN A 129 8.22 14.07 10.28
N ILE A 130 9.04 14.93 10.89
CA ILE A 130 9.86 14.54 12.03
C ILE A 130 9.03 14.03 13.23
N ASN A 131 7.84 14.58 13.45
CA ASN A 131 6.98 14.13 14.55
C ASN A 131 6.44 12.72 14.29
N ASN A 132 6.04 12.43 13.04
CA ASN A 132 5.63 11.10 12.62
C ASN A 132 6.78 10.09 12.79
N LEU A 133 8.00 10.47 12.39
CA LEU A 133 9.19 9.62 12.55
C LEU A 133 9.53 9.33 14.01
N LEU A 134 9.38 10.32 14.90
CA LEU A 134 9.56 10.13 16.33
C LEU A 134 8.54 9.16 16.92
N LEU A 135 7.29 9.16 16.43
CA LEU A 135 6.27 8.19 16.84
C LEU A 135 6.59 6.78 16.32
N ILE A 136 7.04 6.67 15.07
CA ILE A 136 7.47 5.40 14.47
C ILE A 136 8.65 4.82 15.24
N PHE A 137 9.62 5.66 15.62
CA PHE A 137 10.74 5.24 16.46
C PHE A 137 10.27 4.65 17.78
N ASP A 138 9.34 5.32 18.48
CA ASP A 138 8.81 4.81 19.75
C ASP A 138 8.10 3.47 19.57
N LYS A 139 7.30 3.34 18.51
CA LYS A 139 6.62 2.08 18.17
C LYS A 139 7.63 0.94 18.04
N PHE A 140 8.70 1.12 17.29
CA PHE A 140 9.72 0.08 17.11
C PHE A 140 10.48 -0.25 18.40
N ILE A 141 10.79 0.76 19.23
CA ILE A 141 11.40 0.54 20.55
C ILE A 141 10.46 -0.25 21.46
N GLN A 142 9.16 0.04 21.43
CA GLN A 142 8.16 -0.69 22.20
C GLN A 142 8.01 -2.14 21.73
N GLU A 143 7.97 -2.37 20.42
CA GLU A 143 7.97 -3.72 19.84
C GLU A 143 9.22 -4.52 20.24
N LEU A 144 10.38 -3.86 20.24
CA LEU A 144 11.63 -4.49 20.66
C LEU A 144 11.63 -4.85 22.15
N LYS A 145 11.16 -3.94 23.02
CA LYS A 145 10.96 -4.24 24.46
C LYS A 145 10.01 -5.42 24.67
N PHE A 146 8.91 -5.46 23.92
CA PHE A 146 7.96 -6.56 23.98
C PHE A 146 8.60 -7.90 23.58
N LYS A 147 9.39 -7.93 22.49
CA LYS A 147 10.13 -9.12 22.08
C LYS A 147 11.16 -9.59 23.12
N LEU A 148 11.89 -8.66 23.75
CA LEU A 148 12.84 -9.00 24.81
C LEU A 148 12.14 -9.64 26.02
N ASN A 149 11.00 -9.09 26.44
CA ASN A 149 10.19 -9.63 27.52
C ASN A 149 9.65 -11.03 27.20
N LEU A 150 9.13 -11.24 25.99
CA LEU A 150 8.67 -12.57 25.55
C LEU A 150 9.79 -13.62 25.60
N ASN A 151 11.01 -13.21 25.25
CA ASN A 151 12.20 -14.07 25.28
C ASN A 151 12.85 -14.17 26.67
N LYS A 152 12.23 -13.60 27.72
CA LYS A 152 12.75 -13.57 29.10
C LYS A 152 14.15 -12.96 29.22
N ILE A 153 14.48 -12.02 28.33
CA ILE A 153 15.72 -11.27 28.37
C ILE A 153 15.48 -10.00 29.21
N ASN A 154 16.02 -9.96 30.43
CA ASN A 154 15.87 -8.81 31.35
C ASN A 154 16.79 -7.65 30.96
N ILE A 155 16.46 -6.95 29.87
CA ILE A 155 17.14 -5.72 29.45
C ILE A 155 16.16 -4.56 29.45
N ASN A 156 16.47 -3.54 30.24
CA ASN A 156 15.73 -2.28 30.24
C ASN A 156 16.38 -1.29 29.27
N ILE A 157 15.65 -0.91 28.22
CA ILE A 157 16.12 0.05 27.22
C ILE A 157 15.56 1.43 27.55
N TYR A 158 16.46 2.38 27.78
CA TYR A 158 16.17 3.79 27.93
C TYR A 158 16.92 4.58 26.85
N ILE A 159 16.20 5.42 26.11
CA ILE A 159 16.76 6.25 25.04
C ILE A 159 16.45 7.70 25.35
N ASN A 160 17.49 8.51 25.44
CA ASN A 160 17.34 9.94 25.67
C ASN A 160 16.67 10.62 24.47
N ASN A 161 15.72 11.53 24.72
CA ASN A 161 15.02 12.30 23.67
C ASN A 161 15.96 13.03 22.70
N LYS A 162 17.11 13.53 23.17
CA LYS A 162 18.11 14.17 22.29
C LYS A 162 18.71 13.16 21.31
N ILE A 163 19.05 11.97 21.79
CA ILE A 163 19.60 10.89 20.95
C ILE A 163 18.54 10.43 19.95
N LYS A 164 17.31 10.24 20.41
CA LYS A 164 16.17 9.88 19.56
C LYS A 164 16.01 10.85 18.39
N TYR A 165 15.99 12.16 18.68
CA TYR A 165 15.86 13.18 17.65
C TYR A 165 17.01 13.14 16.63
N ILE A 166 18.25 13.01 17.11
CA ILE A 166 19.44 12.90 16.26
C ILE A 166 19.36 11.66 15.36
N LEU A 167 19.04 10.50 15.93
CA LEU A 167 18.90 9.25 15.19
C LEU A 167 17.84 9.38 14.10
N THR A 168 16.65 9.89 14.44
CA THR A 168 15.58 10.10 13.45
C THR A 168 15.97 11.06 12.34
N LYS A 169 16.76 12.09 12.66
CA LYS A 169 17.19 13.09 11.66
C LYS A 169 18.25 12.54 10.70
N ILE A 170 19.18 11.71 11.20
CA ILE A 170 20.25 11.13 10.39
C ILE A 170 19.73 9.98 9.53
N SER A 171 18.81 9.17 10.06
CA SER A 171 18.28 8.00 9.36
C SER A 171 17.22 8.34 8.32
N TYR A 172 16.62 9.52 8.37
CA TYR A 172 15.50 9.86 7.52
C TYR A 172 15.92 10.27 6.12
N ASN A 173 15.39 9.53 5.14
CA ASN A 173 15.39 9.95 3.76
C ASN A 173 13.92 10.00 3.27
N PRO A 174 13.41 11.20 2.91
CA PRO A 174 12.04 11.37 2.42
C PRO A 174 11.64 10.47 1.25
N LEU A 175 12.60 9.95 0.47
CA LEU A 175 12.33 9.07 -0.65
C LEU A 175 12.05 7.61 -0.26
N TYR A 176 12.56 7.16 0.88
CA TYR A 176 12.41 5.77 1.31
C TYR A 176 11.37 5.59 2.42
N GLY A 177 10.91 6.70 3.02
CA GLY A 177 10.04 6.67 4.20
C GLY A 177 10.84 6.57 5.49
#